data_AF-A0A7L7KRS7-F1
#
_entry.id   AF-A0A7L7KRS7-F1
#
_cell.length_a   1.000
_cell.length_b   1.000
_cell.length_c   1.000
_cell.angle_alpha   90.00
_cell.angle_beta   90.00
_cell.angle_gamma   90.00
#
_symmetry.space_group_name_H-M   'P 1'
#
loop_
_entity.id
_entity.type
_entity.pdbx_description
1 polymer ?
#
loop_
_entity_poly.entity_id
_entity_poly.type
_entity_poly.pdbx_seq_one_letter_code
_entity_poly.pdbx_strand_id
1 'polypeptide(L)'
;MNKTVYLLMVVLAILMSSCSSSNNSNDERLSAYEQLNTEEQHYFDLFIVHLTSFKNPSSVRLVSPISFGRNDNDFLWAVVSAENSFGGTGTECYSISTDNIHTLDVSPVSECTIQDDDLSVGKLNEALKEYYYEQGWN
;
A
#
# COMPACT_ATOMS: atom_id res chain seq x y z
N MET A 1 9.51 -35.54 -32.78
CA MET A 1 9.68 -35.25 -31.33
C MET A 1 10.55 -34.02 -31.19
N ASN A 2 10.27 -33.21 -30.15
CA ASN A 2 10.85 -31.90 -29.75
C ASN A 2 10.04 -30.71 -30.31
N LYS A 3 8.92 -30.30 -29.70
CA LYS A 3 8.72 -29.60 -28.39
C LYS A 3 9.49 -28.28 -28.27
N THR A 4 9.23 -27.31 -29.16
CA THR A 4 9.71 -25.92 -28.97
C THR A 4 8.79 -24.85 -29.59
N VAL A 5 7.46 -25.01 -29.50
CA VAL A 5 6.51 -23.98 -29.99
C VAL A 5 5.40 -23.69 -28.96
N TYR A 6 5.60 -24.01 -27.68
CA TYR A 6 4.55 -23.95 -26.64
C TYR A 6 4.64 -22.77 -25.68
N LEU A 7 5.41 -21.71 -25.98
CA LEU A 7 5.62 -20.61 -25.03
C LEU A 7 5.22 -19.22 -25.53
N LEU A 8 4.34 -19.11 -26.54
CA LEU A 8 3.93 -17.81 -27.08
C LEU A 8 2.42 -17.64 -27.38
N MET A 9 1.55 -18.49 -26.79
CA MET A 9 0.11 -18.54 -27.14
C MET A 9 -0.83 -18.66 -25.91
N VAL A 10 -0.40 -18.18 -24.74
CA VAL A 10 -1.25 -18.03 -23.53
C VAL A 10 -0.60 -16.87 -22.77
N VAL A 11 -0.94 -15.60 -22.94
CA VAL A 11 -2.09 -14.91 -22.34
C VAL A 11 -2.31 -13.64 -23.15
N LEU A 12 -3.08 -13.72 -24.23
CA LEU A 12 -3.71 -12.56 -24.85
C LEU A 12 -5.05 -13.02 -25.43
N ALA A 13 -6.12 -12.33 -25.01
CA ALA A 13 -7.52 -12.53 -25.37
C ALA A 13 -8.31 -13.58 -24.57
N ILE A 14 -8.86 -13.15 -23.42
CA ILE A 14 -10.31 -13.26 -23.17
C ILE A 14 -10.78 -11.97 -22.48
N LEU A 15 -11.00 -10.94 -23.29
CA LEU A 15 -11.93 -9.87 -22.99
C LEU A 15 -13.21 -10.17 -23.80
N MET A 16 -14.34 -10.13 -23.10
CA MET A 16 -15.71 -9.95 -23.61
C MET A 16 -16.47 -11.18 -24.16
N SER A 17 -17.34 -11.75 -23.32
CA SER A 17 -18.81 -11.81 -23.54
C SER A 17 -19.44 -12.91 -22.70
N SER A 18 -20.11 -12.53 -21.61
CA SER A 18 -21.19 -13.31 -21.02
C SER A 18 -22.20 -12.34 -20.43
N CYS A 19 -23.05 -11.81 -21.29
CA CYS A 19 -24.34 -11.31 -20.85
C CYS A 19 -25.17 -12.56 -20.49
N SER A 20 -25.24 -12.89 -19.22
CA SER A 20 -26.17 -13.87 -18.69
C SER A 20 -26.78 -13.24 -17.44
N SER A 21 -28.04 -12.82 -17.55
CA SER A 21 -28.87 -12.48 -16.40
C SER A 21 -28.94 -13.68 -15.48
N SER A 22 -28.11 -13.67 -14.45
CA SER A 22 -28.29 -14.48 -13.26
C SER A 22 -28.45 -13.50 -12.11
N ASN A 23 -29.67 -13.40 -11.58
CA ASN A 23 -29.93 -12.72 -10.32
C ASN A 23 -29.35 -13.58 -9.18
N ASN A 24 -28.04 -13.54 -9.03
CA ASN A 24 -27.36 -13.88 -7.81
C ASN A 24 -26.69 -12.59 -7.35
N SER A 25 -27.20 -12.02 -6.27
CA SER A 25 -26.55 -10.95 -5.50
C SER A 25 -25.24 -11.48 -4.92
N ASN A 26 -24.25 -11.70 -5.78
CA ASN A 26 -22.86 -11.64 -5.38
C ASN A 26 -22.55 -10.16 -5.34
N ASP A 27 -22.74 -9.53 -4.18
CA ASP A 27 -21.99 -8.31 -3.89
C ASP A 27 -20.52 -8.71 -4.01
N GLU A 28 -19.92 -8.46 -5.18
CA GLU A 28 -18.48 -8.55 -5.37
C GLU A 28 -17.88 -7.59 -4.36
N ARG A 29 -17.44 -8.15 -3.23
CA ARG A 29 -16.83 -7.34 -2.17
C ARG A 29 -15.54 -6.80 -2.76
N LEU A 30 -15.55 -5.50 -3.07
CA LEU A 30 -14.36 -4.76 -3.49
C LEU A 30 -13.19 -5.09 -2.54
N SER A 31 -12.01 -5.29 -3.11
CA SER A 31 -10.76 -5.40 -2.33
C SER A 31 -10.59 -4.16 -1.43
N ALA A 32 -9.81 -4.27 -0.36
CA ALA A 32 -9.56 -3.13 0.52
C ALA A 32 -8.91 -1.96 -0.23
N TYR A 33 -8.11 -2.24 -1.27
CA TYR A 33 -7.54 -1.23 -2.16
C TYR A 33 -8.61 -0.52 -3.02
N GLU A 34 -9.57 -1.25 -3.58
CA GLU A 34 -10.67 -0.67 -4.37
C GLU A 34 -11.64 0.18 -3.54
N GLN A 35 -11.63 0.02 -2.21
CA GLN A 35 -12.41 0.85 -1.28
C GLN A 35 -11.71 2.16 -0.87
N LEU A 36 -10.45 2.34 -1.27
CA LEU A 36 -9.69 3.57 -1.08
C LEU A 36 -10.19 4.64 -2.06
N ASN A 37 -10.24 5.89 -1.61
CA ASN A 37 -10.42 7.04 -2.50
C ASN A 37 -9.14 7.29 -3.33
N THR A 38 -9.20 8.20 -4.31
CA THR A 38 -8.06 8.49 -5.19
C THR A 38 -6.78 8.90 -4.44
N GLU A 39 -6.91 9.68 -3.37
CA GLU A 39 -5.75 10.16 -2.59
C GLU A 39 -5.19 9.05 -1.71
N GLU A 40 -6.05 8.23 -1.11
CA GLU A 40 -5.68 7.03 -0.37
C GLU A 40 -4.96 6.00 -1.27
N GLN A 41 -5.41 5.81 -2.52
CA GLN A 41 -4.75 4.94 -3.49
C GLN A 41 -3.35 5.47 -3.85
N HIS A 42 -3.25 6.76 -4.16
CA HIS A 42 -1.97 7.38 -4.48
C HIS A 42 -0.98 7.30 -3.31
N TYR A 43 -1.46 7.58 -2.09
CA TYR A 43 -0.70 7.38 -0.85
C TYR A 43 -0.20 5.94 -0.75
N PHE A 44 -1.11 4.98 -0.92
CA PHE A 44 -0.83 3.56 -0.78
C PHE A 44 0.25 3.11 -1.78
N ASP A 45 0.11 3.47 -3.05
CA ASP A 45 1.04 3.12 -4.11
C ASP A 45 2.45 3.66 -3.83
N LEU A 46 2.58 4.92 -3.38
CA LEU A 46 3.86 5.49 -2.97
C LEU A 46 4.44 4.76 -1.76
N PHE A 47 3.60 4.42 -0.77
CA PHE A 47 4.03 3.78 0.46
C PHE A 47 4.55 2.36 0.23
N ILE A 48 3.85 1.54 -0.57
CA ILE A 48 4.20 0.13 -0.73
C ILE A 48 5.51 -0.11 -1.48
N VAL A 49 5.92 0.80 -2.36
CA VAL A 49 7.20 0.74 -3.08
C VAL A 49 8.38 0.67 -2.10
N HIS A 50 8.24 1.31 -0.93
CA HIS A 50 9.30 1.42 0.07
C HIS A 50 9.18 0.43 1.23
N LEU A 51 8.14 -0.40 1.28
CA LEU A 51 7.94 -1.39 2.37
C LEU A 51 9.13 -2.34 2.56
N THR A 52 9.79 -2.70 1.47
CA THR A 52 10.94 -3.62 1.49
C THR A 52 12.20 -3.02 2.10
N SER A 53 12.23 -1.70 2.34
CA SER A 53 13.31 -1.03 3.08
C SER A 53 13.27 -1.35 4.58
N PHE A 54 12.10 -1.74 5.10
CA PHE A 54 11.95 -2.16 6.49
C PHE A 54 12.49 -3.57 6.68
N LYS A 55 13.09 -3.82 7.84
CA LYS A 55 13.68 -5.13 8.17
C LYS A 55 12.64 -6.25 8.17
N ASN A 56 11.43 -5.96 8.65
CA ASN A 56 10.26 -6.85 8.66
C ASN A 56 9.07 -6.11 8.01
N PRO A 57 8.90 -6.19 6.67
CA PRO A 57 7.86 -5.46 5.96
C PRO A 57 6.43 -5.78 6.45
N SER A 58 6.12 -7.04 6.80
CA SER A 58 4.79 -7.42 7.32
C SER A 58 4.46 -6.83 8.70
N SER A 59 5.45 -6.31 9.42
CA SER A 59 5.24 -5.66 10.72
C SER A 59 4.81 -4.20 10.61
N VAL A 60 4.95 -3.61 9.41
CA VAL A 60 4.70 -2.19 9.17
C VAL A 60 3.22 -1.87 9.32
N ARG A 61 2.90 -0.87 10.15
CA ARG A 61 1.55 -0.33 10.38
C ARG A 61 1.58 1.19 10.30
N LEU A 62 0.59 1.76 9.62
CA LEU A 62 0.37 3.20 9.64
C LEU A 62 -0.28 3.58 10.97
N VAL A 63 0.31 4.56 11.66
CA VAL A 63 -0.21 5.10 12.93
C VAL A 63 -1.00 6.38 12.67
N SER A 64 -0.48 7.24 11.80
CA SER A 64 -1.15 8.46 11.35
C SER A 64 -0.67 8.79 9.93
N PRO A 65 -1.58 9.14 9.01
CA PRO A 65 -1.22 9.59 7.67
C PRO A 65 -0.99 11.09 7.75
N ILE A 66 0.11 11.57 7.21
CA ILE A 66 0.44 12.98 7.33
C ILE A 66 0.46 13.57 5.94
N SER A 67 -0.28 14.68 5.86
CA SER A 67 -0.54 15.53 4.70
C SER A 67 0.43 15.40 3.53
N PHE A 68 -0.16 15.34 2.34
CA PHE A 68 0.51 15.39 1.05
C PHE A 68 1.11 16.79 0.81
N GLY A 69 2.43 16.90 0.82
CA GLY A 69 3.12 18.11 0.39
C GLY A 69 3.16 18.18 -1.13
N ARG A 70 2.09 18.69 -1.76
CA ARG A 70 1.97 18.88 -3.22
C ARG A 70 2.87 20.03 -3.72
N ASN A 71 4.18 19.91 -3.55
CA ASN A 71 5.19 20.66 -4.29
C ASN A 71 5.90 19.72 -5.26
N ASP A 72 6.71 20.25 -6.19
CA ASP A 72 7.30 19.59 -7.38
C ASP A 72 7.97 18.21 -7.23
N ASN A 73 8.03 17.61 -6.03
CA ASN A 73 8.70 16.34 -5.72
C ASN A 73 7.83 15.33 -4.93
N ASP A 74 6.48 15.40 -4.98
CA ASP A 74 5.51 14.46 -4.37
C ASP A 74 6.06 13.74 -3.13
N PHE A 75 6.12 14.45 -2.00
CA PHE A 75 6.55 13.87 -0.73
C PHE A 75 5.38 13.70 0.22
N LEU A 76 5.42 12.59 0.93
CA LEU A 76 4.43 12.11 1.86
C LEU A 76 5.07 11.96 3.23
N TRP A 77 4.38 12.38 4.28
CA TRP A 77 4.81 12.08 5.65
C TRP A 77 3.95 10.95 6.23
N ALA A 78 4.57 10.03 6.95
CA ALA A 78 3.88 8.90 7.55
C ALA A 78 4.44 8.62 8.94
N VAL A 79 3.57 8.54 9.95
CA VAL A 79 3.97 7.90 11.21
C VAL A 79 3.76 6.41 11.04
N VAL A 80 4.85 5.66 11.13
CA VAL A 80 4.87 4.22 10.93
C VAL A 80 5.34 3.54 12.20
N SER A 81 4.65 2.48 12.57
CA SER A 81 5.08 1.51 13.57
C SER A 81 5.61 0.28 12.86
N ALA A 82 6.82 -0.17 13.19
CA ALA A 82 7.43 -1.36 12.60
C ALA A 82 8.33 -2.10 13.61
N GLU A 83 8.58 -3.39 13.36
CA GLU A 83 9.51 -4.18 14.16
C GLU A 83 10.96 -3.84 13.81
N ASN A 84 11.77 -3.58 14.83
CA ASN A 84 13.19 -3.33 14.73
C ASN A 84 14.01 -4.62 14.72
N SER A 85 15.33 -4.51 14.53
CA SER A 85 16.23 -5.66 14.43
C SER A 85 16.36 -6.49 15.71
N PHE A 86 15.79 -6.04 16.84
CA PHE A 86 15.80 -6.74 18.12
C PHE A 86 14.43 -7.36 18.45
N GLY A 87 13.47 -7.33 17.52
CA GLY A 87 12.11 -7.87 17.71
C GLY A 87 11.18 -6.96 18.51
N GLY A 88 11.61 -5.74 18.83
CA GLY A 88 10.77 -4.73 19.47
C GLY A 88 10.08 -3.83 18.44
N THR A 89 8.96 -3.22 18.80
CA THR A 89 8.27 -2.26 17.92
C THR A 89 8.76 -0.85 18.17
N GLY A 90 9.14 -0.15 17.10
CA GLY A 90 9.43 1.29 17.11
C GLY A 90 8.40 2.06 16.30
N THR A 91 8.17 3.32 16.68
CA THR A 91 7.30 4.23 15.95
C THR A 91 8.11 5.46 15.55
N GLU A 92 8.19 5.73 14.26
CA GLU A 92 8.98 6.81 13.68
C GLU A 92 8.17 7.57 12.62
N CYS A 93 8.61 8.79 12.33
CA CYS A 93 8.07 9.58 11.25
C CYS A 93 8.97 9.47 10.01
N TYR A 94 8.37 9.17 8.87
CA TYR A 94 9.06 9.00 7.60
C TYR A 94 8.61 10.06 6.61
N SER A 95 9.55 10.60 5.85
CA SER A 95 9.29 11.28 4.58
C SER A 95 9.49 10.27 3.46
N ILE A 96 8.45 10.05 2.67
CA ILE A 96 8.40 9.12 1.56
C ILE A 96 8.21 9.95 0.30
N SER A 97 9.14 9.88 -0.64
CA SER A 97 8.97 10.44 -1.97
C SER A 97 8.94 9.31 -3.01
N THR A 98 8.68 9.67 -4.26
CA THR A 98 8.81 8.74 -5.40
C THR A 98 10.17 8.06 -5.44
N ASP A 99 11.22 8.75 -5.01
CA ASP A 99 12.60 8.31 -5.17
C ASP A 99 13.14 7.56 -3.95
N ASN A 100 12.67 7.87 -2.73
CA ASN A 100 13.22 7.27 -1.52
C ASN A 100 12.33 7.44 -0.27
N ILE A 101 12.60 6.63 0.76
CA ILE A 101 12.09 6.82 2.12
C ILE A 101 13.21 7.26 3.05
N HIS A 102 12.94 8.29 3.85
CA HIS A 102 13.86 8.84 4.82
C HIS A 102 13.18 8.96 6.17
N THR A 103 13.81 8.46 7.24
CA THR A 103 13.38 8.82 8.60
C THR A 103 13.61 10.32 8.76
N LEU A 104 12.56 11.04 9.18
CA LEU A 104 12.70 12.43 9.56
C LEU A 104 13.26 12.46 10.99
N ASP A 105 14.37 13.17 11.18
CA ASP A 105 14.90 13.47 12.51
C ASP A 105 14.12 14.63 13.13
N VAL A 106 12.81 14.43 13.24
CA VAL A 106 11.84 15.40 13.77
C VAL A 106 11.56 15.05 15.23
N SER A 107 12.01 15.92 16.12
CA SER A 107 11.69 15.85 17.53
C SER A 107 10.63 16.91 17.83
N PRO A 108 9.36 16.52 18.15
CA PRO A 108 8.81 15.19 18.42
C PRO A 108 7.92 14.60 17.30
N VAL A 109 7.58 13.31 17.38
CA VAL A 109 6.58 12.63 16.51
C VAL A 109 5.23 13.37 16.47
N SER A 110 4.90 14.15 17.51
CA SER A 110 3.71 15.01 17.55
C SER A 110 3.74 16.14 16.52
N GLU A 111 4.91 16.58 16.07
CA GLU A 111 5.07 17.54 14.98
C GLU A 111 4.83 16.90 13.61
N CYS A 112 4.91 15.57 13.54
CA CYS A 112 4.53 14.84 12.35
C CYS A 112 3.02 14.71 12.23
N THR A 113 2.23 14.62 13.31
CA THR A 113 0.77 14.51 13.21
C THR A 113 0.07 15.78 12.66
N ILE A 114 0.00 15.90 11.34
CA ILE A 114 -0.96 16.77 10.63
C ILE A 114 -1.94 15.84 9.93
N GLN A 115 -3.13 15.69 10.51
CA GLN A 115 -4.16 14.83 9.97
C GLN A 115 -4.70 15.44 8.68
N ASP A 116 -4.62 14.65 7.61
CA ASP A 116 -5.38 14.90 6.39
C ASP A 116 -6.74 14.20 6.53
N ASP A 117 -7.82 14.96 6.46
CA ASP A 117 -9.18 14.43 6.65
C ASP A 117 -9.58 13.47 5.52
N ASP A 118 -8.89 13.53 4.38
CA ASP A 118 -9.14 12.68 3.22
C ASP A 118 -8.42 11.32 3.29
N LEU A 119 -7.54 11.11 4.28
CA LEU A 119 -6.77 9.87 4.45
C LEU A 119 -7.23 9.04 5.67
N SER A 120 -7.83 7.88 5.43
CA SER A 120 -8.21 6.96 6.50
C SER A 120 -7.09 5.94 6.82
N VAL A 121 -6.44 6.10 7.99
CA VAL A 121 -5.49 5.10 8.53
C VAL A 121 -6.08 3.70 8.54
N GLY A 122 -7.34 3.58 8.94
CA GLY A 122 -8.02 2.30 9.05
C GLY A 122 -8.09 1.60 7.70
N LYS A 123 -8.56 2.31 6.67
CA LYS A 123 -8.64 1.74 5.32
C LYS A 123 -7.27 1.41 4.74
N LEU A 124 -6.30 2.32 4.90
CA LEU A 124 -4.92 2.10 4.42
C LEU A 124 -4.27 0.88 5.08
N ASN A 125 -4.47 0.68 6.39
CA ASN A 125 -3.97 -0.51 7.09
C ASN A 125 -4.68 -1.80 6.66
N GLU A 126 -5.98 -1.76 6.34
CA GLU A 126 -6.67 -2.93 5.78
C GLU A 126 -6.15 -3.26 4.38
N ALA A 127 -5.91 -2.26 3.53
CA ALA A 127 -5.27 -2.45 2.23
C ALA A 127 -3.84 -3.02 2.38
N LEU A 128 -3.06 -2.54 3.35
CA LEU A 128 -1.72 -3.07 3.63
C LEU A 128 -1.76 -4.52 4.06
N LYS A 129 -2.72 -4.89 4.89
CA LYS A 129 -2.90 -6.27 5.35
C LYS A 129 -3.24 -7.22 4.20
N GLU A 130 -4.12 -6.81 3.29
CA GLU A 130 -4.44 -7.57 2.07
C GLU A 130 -3.20 -7.70 1.18
N TYR A 131 -2.46 -6.61 0.98
CA TYR A 131 -1.21 -6.62 0.23
C TYR A 131 -0.17 -7.56 0.83
N TYR A 132 0.04 -7.56 2.15
CA TYR A 132 0.97 -8.48 2.81
C TYR A 132 0.59 -9.95 2.55
N TYR A 133 -0.70 -10.26 2.61
CA TYR A 133 -1.21 -11.59 2.29
C TYR A 133 -0.92 -11.99 0.83
N GLU A 134 -1.12 -11.07 -0.12
CA GLU A 134 -0.80 -11.30 -1.54
C GLU A 134 0.70 -11.51 -1.80
N GLN A 135 1.57 -10.83 -1.04
CA GLN A 135 3.02 -11.03 -1.10
C GLN A 135 3.48 -12.30 -0.35
N GLY A 136 2.60 -12.96 0.40
CA GLY A 136 2.93 -14.08 1.27
C GLY A 136 3.74 -13.69 2.50
N TRP A 137 3.70 -12.41 2.90
CA TRP A 137 4.35 -11.89 4.09
C TRP A 137 3.38 -12.01 5.28
N ASN A 138 3.51 -13.08 6.05
CA ASN A 138 2.64 -13.37 7.20
C ASN A 138 3.29 -12.96 8.52
#